data_AF-Q2SIZ3-F1
#
_entry.id   AF-Q2SIZ3-F1
#
_cell.length_a   1.000
_cell.length_b   1.000
_cell.length_c   1.000
_cell.angle_alpha   90.00
_cell.angle_beta   90.00
_cell.angle_gamma   90.00
#
_symmetry.space_group_name_H-M   'P 1'
#
loop_
_entity.id
_entity.type
_entity.pdbx_description
1 polymer ?
#
loop_
_entity_poly.entity_id
_entity_poly.type
_entity_poly.pdbx_seq_one_letter_code
_entity_poly.pdbx_strand_id
1 'polypeptide(L)'
;MFNLFKSWREKHESEFEKHHPYLKQIYIGVALTKFRVNELRENLNIPRFGEKNRKVNAFYLGSIEGDIRKYFDMTNISMPQLMELMILSAGYSAIRDREVNSDAEWGAMIKELQEAFENELDWYRKRGLGFSGLFDEDPEENWDKFVDRISE
;
A
#
# COMPACT_ATOMS: atom_id res chain seq x y z
N MET A 1 9.14 31.20 -8.32
CA MET A 1 8.32 31.30 -9.54
C MET A 1 8.47 30.01 -10.39
N PHE A 2 8.19 28.82 -9.82
CA PHE A 2 8.47 27.52 -10.50
C PHE A 2 7.32 26.48 -10.43
N ASN A 3 6.16 26.83 -9.83
CA ASN A 3 5.03 25.88 -9.68
C ASN A 3 3.91 26.05 -10.72
N LEU A 4 4.01 27.01 -11.65
CA LEU A 4 2.94 27.33 -12.60
C LEU A 4 2.86 26.38 -13.82
N PHE A 5 3.88 25.54 -14.05
CA PHE A 5 3.94 24.62 -15.20
C PHE A 5 4.07 23.15 -14.82
N LYS A 6 4.03 22.80 -13.53
CA LYS A 6 4.09 21.40 -13.10
C LYS A 6 2.74 20.74 -13.34
N SER A 7 2.77 19.53 -13.90
CA SER A 7 1.61 18.65 -13.91
C SER A 7 1.13 18.36 -12.48
N TRP A 8 -0.14 17.96 -12.32
CA TRP A 8 -0.70 17.59 -11.01
C TRP A 8 0.19 16.57 -10.28
N ARG A 9 0.70 15.57 -11.02
CA ARG A 9 1.62 14.55 -10.52
C ARG A 9 2.93 15.15 -10.01
N GLU A 10 3.63 15.93 -10.83
CA GLU A 10 4.92 16.52 -10.46
C GLU A 10 4.81 17.47 -9.27
N LYS A 11 3.65 18.12 -9.10
CA LYS A 11 3.36 18.91 -7.91
C LYS A 11 3.24 18.02 -6.68
N HIS A 12 2.38 17.01 -6.70
CA HIS A 12 2.13 16.15 -5.54
C HIS A 12 3.32 15.26 -5.19
N GLU A 13 3.99 14.66 -6.17
CA GLU A 13 5.22 13.90 -5.96
C GLU A 13 6.27 14.78 -5.26
N SER A 14 6.49 16.00 -5.74
CA SER A 14 7.42 16.94 -5.12
C SER A 14 7.01 17.37 -3.70
N GLU A 15 5.72 17.46 -3.41
CA GLU A 15 5.22 17.78 -2.06
C GLU A 15 5.40 16.58 -1.11
N PHE A 16 5.07 15.36 -1.55
CA PHE A 16 5.30 14.13 -0.80
C PHE A 16 6.77 13.97 -0.43
N GLU A 17 7.68 14.12 -1.40
CA GLU A 17 9.12 13.98 -1.15
C GLU A 17 9.67 15.03 -0.20
N LYS A 18 9.10 16.23 -0.21
CA LYS A 18 9.51 17.33 0.67
C LYS A 18 9.04 17.10 2.11
N HIS A 19 7.80 16.65 2.29
CA HIS A 19 7.17 16.51 3.61
C HIS A 19 7.40 15.13 4.24
N HIS A 20 7.63 14.11 3.42
CA HIS A 20 7.80 12.72 3.83
C HIS A 20 8.97 12.07 3.06
N PRO A 21 10.23 12.46 3.32
CA PRO A 21 11.38 11.98 2.56
C PRO A 21 11.58 10.47 2.54
N TYR A 22 11.05 9.77 3.55
CA TYR A 22 11.13 8.31 3.67
C TYR A 22 10.41 7.56 2.55
N LEU A 23 9.41 8.18 1.92
CA LEU A 23 8.65 7.59 0.83
C LEU A 23 9.56 7.14 -0.31
N LYS A 24 10.66 7.86 -0.57
CA LYS A 24 11.69 7.45 -1.55
C LYS A 24 12.40 6.16 -1.18
N GLN A 25 12.64 5.93 0.10
CA GLN A 25 13.42 4.79 0.60
C GLN A 25 12.60 3.50 0.48
N ILE A 26 11.30 3.57 0.78
CA ILE A 26 10.40 2.41 0.75
C ILE A 26 9.74 2.18 -0.61
N TYR A 27 9.76 3.16 -1.51
CA TYR A 27 9.06 3.11 -2.80
C TYR A 27 9.28 1.81 -3.58
N ILE A 28 10.52 1.33 -3.65
CA ILE A 28 10.82 0.10 -4.41
C ILE A 28 10.07 -1.11 -3.82
N GLY A 29 10.07 -1.27 -2.49
CA GLY A 29 9.36 -2.38 -1.82
C GLY A 29 7.84 -2.28 -2.00
N VAL A 30 7.30 -1.07 -1.85
CA VAL A 30 5.88 -0.79 -2.06
C VAL A 30 5.47 -1.07 -3.51
N ALA A 31 6.24 -0.58 -4.50
CA ALA A 31 5.95 -0.75 -5.92
C ALA A 31 6.05 -2.21 -6.37
N LEU A 32 7.04 -2.97 -5.87
CA LEU A 32 7.16 -4.40 -6.14
C LEU A 32 5.98 -5.20 -5.59
N THR A 33 5.55 -4.90 -4.36
CA THR A 33 4.40 -5.59 -3.79
C THR A 33 3.12 -5.21 -4.54
N LYS A 34 2.95 -3.93 -4.88
CA LYS A 34 1.84 -3.44 -5.72
C LYS A 34 1.75 -4.19 -7.04
N PHE A 35 2.89 -4.37 -7.72
CA PHE A 35 2.98 -5.14 -8.95
C PHE A 35 2.46 -6.58 -8.76
N ARG A 36 2.95 -7.30 -7.75
CA ARG A 36 2.51 -8.68 -7.45
C ARG A 36 1.01 -8.77 -7.15
N VAL A 37 0.47 -7.84 -6.35
CA VAL A 37 -0.97 -7.88 -6.04
C VAL A 37 -1.84 -7.49 -7.22
N ASN A 38 -1.36 -6.64 -8.14
CA ASN A 38 -2.06 -6.31 -9.37
C ASN A 38 -2.10 -7.51 -10.32
N GLU A 39 -0.97 -8.21 -10.48
CA GLU A 39 -0.91 -9.45 -11.26
C GLU A 39 -1.87 -10.51 -10.69
N LEU A 40 -1.92 -10.66 -9.37
CA LEU A 40 -2.88 -11.56 -8.71
C LEU A 40 -4.34 -11.18 -8.99
N ARG A 41 -4.68 -9.88 -8.93
CA ARG A 41 -6.03 -9.39 -9.26
C ARG A 41 -6.41 -9.71 -10.70
N GLU A 42 -5.50 -9.51 -11.64
CA GLU A 42 -5.71 -9.82 -13.06
C GLU A 42 -5.89 -11.33 -13.27
N ASN A 43 -5.02 -12.16 -12.70
CA ASN A 43 -5.07 -13.61 -12.82
C ASN A 43 -6.36 -14.21 -12.25
N LEU A 44 -6.87 -13.67 -11.15
CA LEU A 44 -8.09 -14.14 -10.48
C LEU A 44 -9.36 -13.39 -10.92
N ASN A 45 -9.25 -12.47 -11.89
CA ASN A 45 -10.35 -11.59 -12.32
C ASN A 45 -11.05 -10.87 -11.14
N ILE A 46 -10.28 -10.44 -10.14
CA ILE A 46 -10.82 -9.74 -8.96
C ILE A 46 -11.24 -8.32 -9.38
N PRO A 47 -12.52 -7.95 -9.23
CA PRO A 47 -12.99 -6.60 -9.57
C PRO A 47 -12.37 -5.56 -8.63
N ARG A 48 -12.30 -4.30 -9.07
CA ARG A 48 -11.80 -3.18 -8.24
C ARG A 48 -12.61 -2.91 -6.97
N PHE A 49 -13.83 -3.42 -6.88
CA PHE A 49 -14.71 -3.23 -5.73
C PHE A 49 -15.15 -4.58 -5.15
N GLY A 50 -15.45 -4.60 -3.84
CA GLY A 50 -16.00 -5.77 -3.17
C GLY A 50 -15.01 -6.48 -2.24
N GLU A 51 -15.49 -7.55 -1.61
CA GLU A 51 -14.81 -8.21 -0.50
C GLU A 51 -13.42 -8.77 -0.88
N LYS A 52 -13.29 -9.45 -2.03
CA LYS A 52 -12.00 -9.97 -2.48
C LYS A 52 -10.97 -8.84 -2.67
N ASN A 53 -11.34 -7.72 -3.27
CA ASN A 53 -10.40 -6.60 -3.41
C ASN A 53 -10.01 -5.99 -2.06
N ARG A 54 -10.96 -5.87 -1.12
CA ARG A 54 -10.65 -5.39 0.25
C ARG A 54 -9.64 -6.30 0.95
N LYS A 55 -9.74 -7.63 0.78
CA LYS A 55 -8.76 -8.60 1.31
C LYS A 55 -7.38 -8.42 0.68
N VAL A 56 -7.29 -8.21 -0.65
CA VAL A 56 -6.02 -7.93 -1.33
C VAL A 56 -5.42 -6.59 -0.87
N ASN A 57 -6.25 -5.55 -0.73
CA ASN A 57 -5.82 -4.25 -0.20
C ASN A 57 -5.32 -4.38 1.25
N ALA A 58 -5.95 -5.20 2.08
CA ALA A 58 -5.52 -5.41 3.46
C ALA A 58 -4.14 -6.08 3.51
N PHE A 59 -3.89 -7.09 2.66
CA PHE A 59 -2.56 -7.69 2.49
C PHE A 59 -1.52 -6.65 2.04
N TYR A 60 -1.85 -5.86 1.01
CA TYR A 60 -0.96 -4.82 0.50
C TYR A 60 -0.64 -3.74 1.55
N LEU A 61 -1.61 -3.30 2.34
CA LEU A 61 -1.35 -2.37 3.45
C LEU A 61 -0.47 -3.02 4.51
N GLY A 62 -0.69 -4.30 4.83
CA GLY A 62 0.16 -5.05 5.74
C GLY A 62 1.63 -5.14 5.32
N SER A 63 1.89 -5.32 4.02
CA SER A 63 3.26 -5.32 3.51
C SER A 63 3.91 -3.94 3.57
N ILE A 64 3.14 -2.87 3.29
CA ILE A 64 3.62 -1.48 3.44
C ILE A 64 3.93 -1.18 4.91
N GLU A 65 3.06 -1.57 5.84
CA GLU A 65 3.34 -1.47 7.27
C GLU A 65 4.66 -2.15 7.64
N GLY A 66 4.89 -3.33 7.07
CA GLY A 66 6.11 -4.08 7.27
C GLY A 66 7.36 -3.36 6.77
N ASP A 67 7.29 -2.79 5.57
CA ASP A 67 8.36 -1.95 5.04
C ASP A 67 8.60 -0.71 5.91
N ILE A 68 7.55 -0.01 6.35
CA ILE A 68 7.68 1.15 7.26
C ILE A 68 8.38 0.73 8.57
N ARG A 69 7.98 -0.39 9.18
CA ARG A 69 8.57 -0.91 10.43
C ARG A 69 10.05 -1.26 10.32
N LYS A 70 10.58 -1.53 9.14
CA LYS A 70 12.04 -1.74 8.94
C LYS A 70 12.85 -0.45 9.05
N TYR A 71 12.24 0.69 8.78
CA TYR A 71 12.92 2.00 8.77
C TYR A 71 12.55 2.89 9.94
N PHE A 72 11.45 2.59 10.65
CA PHE A 72 10.92 3.40 11.74
C PHE A 72 10.69 2.61 13.00
N ASP A 73 11.05 3.20 14.15
CA ASP A 73 10.57 2.72 15.44
C ASP A 73 9.08 3.06 15.59
N MET A 74 8.25 2.02 15.62
CA MET A 74 6.79 2.13 15.68
C MET A 74 6.24 2.02 17.09
N THR A 75 7.09 1.99 18.14
CA THR A 75 6.68 1.72 19.53
C THR A 75 5.58 2.66 20.05
N ASN A 76 5.58 3.92 19.62
CA ASN A 76 4.63 4.94 20.09
C ASN A 76 3.69 5.47 18.98
N ILE A 77 3.60 4.79 17.84
CA ILE A 77 2.73 5.22 16.74
C ILE A 77 1.32 4.67 16.94
N SER A 78 0.34 5.57 16.95
CA SER A 78 -1.07 5.19 17.02
C SER A 78 -1.53 4.54 15.71
N MET A 79 -2.58 3.72 15.78
CA MET A 79 -3.11 3.05 14.59
C MET A 79 -3.56 4.02 13.47
N PRO A 80 -4.23 5.16 13.77
CA PRO A 80 -4.58 6.14 12.74
C PRO A 80 -3.35 6.76 12.05
N GLN A 81 -2.28 7.05 12.81
CA GLN A 81 -1.03 7.56 12.25
C GLN A 81 -0.34 6.51 11.37
N LEU A 82 -0.32 5.25 11.80
CA LEU A 82 0.21 4.17 10.98
C LEU A 82 -0.59 4.00 9.67
N MET A 83 -1.92 4.07 9.74
CA MET A 83 -2.80 4.06 8.56
C MET A 83 -2.48 5.21 7.61
N GLU A 84 -2.30 6.43 8.15
CA GLU A 84 -1.88 7.58 7.35
C GLU A 84 -0.56 7.31 6.63
N LEU A 85 0.48 6.82 7.33
CA LEU A 85 1.77 6.48 6.71
C LEU A 85 1.63 5.44 5.60
N MET A 86 0.83 4.39 5.81
CA MET A 86 0.58 3.37 4.78
C MET A 86 -0.12 3.95 3.55
N ILE A 87 -1.14 4.79 3.74
CA ILE A 87 -1.88 5.43 2.63
C ILE A 87 -0.98 6.40 1.87
N LEU A 88 -0.16 7.20 2.57
CA LEU A 88 0.81 8.09 1.94
C LEU A 88 1.83 7.30 1.10
N SER A 89 2.27 6.14 1.61
CA SER A 89 3.22 5.25 0.93
C SER A 89 2.63 4.61 -0.33
N ALA A 90 1.42 4.04 -0.22
CA ALA A 90 0.69 3.50 -1.36
C ALA A 90 0.44 4.59 -2.41
N GLY A 91 0.01 5.77 -1.95
CA GLY A 91 -0.31 6.89 -2.80
C GLY A 91 0.89 7.48 -3.52
N TYR A 92 2.04 7.60 -2.85
CA TYR A 92 3.27 8.03 -3.48
C TYR A 92 3.68 7.07 -4.61
N SER A 93 3.61 5.75 -4.39
CA SER A 93 3.85 4.77 -5.44
C SER A 93 2.86 4.92 -6.61
N ALA A 94 1.56 5.04 -6.34
CA ALA A 94 0.54 5.19 -7.38
C ALA A 94 0.72 6.46 -8.24
N ILE A 95 1.08 7.59 -7.60
CA ILE A 95 1.39 8.85 -8.29
C ILE A 95 2.65 8.69 -9.15
N ARG A 96 3.72 8.13 -8.59
CA ARG A 96 5.00 7.95 -9.28
C ARG A 96 4.88 7.00 -10.48
N ASP A 97 4.05 5.97 -10.36
CA ASP A 97 3.78 4.99 -11.42
C ASP A 97 2.68 5.43 -12.40
N ARG A 98 2.17 6.67 -12.26
CA ARG A 98 1.17 7.31 -13.14
C ARG A 98 -0.21 6.66 -13.12
N GLU A 99 -0.54 5.93 -12.06
CA GLU A 99 -1.85 5.32 -11.85
C GLU A 99 -2.88 6.31 -11.30
N VAL A 100 -2.41 7.35 -10.61
CA VAL A 100 -3.22 8.45 -10.08
C VAL A 100 -2.72 9.78 -10.64
N ASN A 101 -3.61 10.51 -11.32
CA ASN A 101 -3.31 11.73 -12.06
C ASN A 101 -4.25 12.90 -11.72
N SER A 102 -5.19 12.70 -10.79
CA SER A 102 -6.18 13.71 -10.39
C SER A 102 -6.62 13.54 -8.93
N ASP A 103 -7.20 14.60 -8.35
CA ASP A 103 -7.76 14.57 -6.99
C ASP A 103 -8.92 13.55 -6.85
N ALA A 104 -9.68 13.32 -7.93
CA ALA A 104 -10.77 12.35 -7.94
C ALA A 104 -10.26 10.90 -7.84
N GLU A 105 -9.24 10.56 -8.62
CA GLU A 105 -8.57 9.25 -8.56
C GLU A 105 -7.86 9.05 -7.22
N TRP A 106 -7.23 10.11 -6.69
CA TRP A 106 -6.62 10.11 -5.37
C TRP A 106 -7.64 9.82 -4.26
N GLY A 107 -8.78 10.53 -4.28
CA GLY A 107 -9.86 10.33 -3.33
C GLY A 107 -10.49 8.93 -3.40
N ALA A 108 -10.65 8.38 -4.61
CA ALA A 108 -11.14 7.02 -4.81
C ALA A 108 -10.18 5.98 -4.20
N MET A 109 -8.88 6.10 -4.48
CA MET A 109 -7.85 5.20 -3.93
C MET A 109 -7.79 5.26 -2.41
N ILE A 110 -7.82 6.46 -1.80
CA ILE A 110 -7.83 6.59 -0.33
C ILE A 110 -9.01 5.84 0.26
N LYS A 111 -10.21 6.02 -0.31
CA LYS A 111 -11.43 5.36 0.18
C LYS A 111 -11.30 3.84 0.12
N GLU A 112 -10.82 3.30 -0.99
CA GLU A 112 -10.61 1.85 -1.17
C GLU A 112 -9.60 1.26 -0.17
N LEU A 113 -8.55 2.01 0.17
CA LEU A 113 -7.57 1.59 1.17
C LEU A 113 -8.12 1.69 2.61
N GLN A 114 -8.92 2.71 2.90
CA GLN A 114 -9.56 2.87 4.22
C GLN A 114 -10.56 1.74 4.50
N GLU A 115 -11.34 1.33 3.49
CA GLU A 115 -12.27 0.19 3.58
C GLU A 115 -11.54 -1.16 3.83
N ALA A 116 -10.24 -1.24 3.50
CA ALA A 116 -9.43 -2.43 3.74
C ALA A 116 -8.84 -2.49 5.17
N PHE A 117 -9.07 -1.46 5.99
CA PHE A 117 -8.56 -1.36 7.35
C PHE A 117 -9.55 -1.86 8.42
N GLU A 118 -10.64 -2.51 8.00
CA GLU A 118 -11.63 -3.11 8.89
C GLU A 118 -11.04 -4.29 9.69
N ASN A 119 -11.43 -4.43 10.97
CA ASN A 119 -10.91 -5.48 11.88
C ASN A 119 -11.06 -6.91 11.35
N GLU A 120 -12.11 -7.16 10.56
CA GLU A 120 -12.38 -8.47 9.94
C GLU A 120 -11.29 -8.91 8.95
N LEU A 121 -10.47 -7.97 8.47
CA LEU A 121 -9.41 -8.18 7.50
C LEU A 121 -8.01 -8.31 8.15
N ASP A 122 -7.92 -8.30 9.48
CA ASP A 122 -6.65 -8.33 10.22
C ASP A 122 -5.76 -9.54 9.86
N TRP A 123 -6.37 -10.69 9.54
CA TRP A 123 -5.62 -11.86 9.09
C TRP A 123 -4.83 -11.57 7.79
N TYR A 124 -5.45 -10.93 6.81
CA TYR A 124 -4.81 -10.60 5.53
C TYR A 124 -3.69 -9.58 5.73
N ARG A 125 -3.95 -8.55 6.54
CA ARG A 125 -2.93 -7.56 6.92
C ARG A 125 -1.73 -8.22 7.61
N LYS A 126 -1.95 -9.14 8.55
CA LYS A 126 -0.87 -9.90 9.21
C LYS A 126 -0.06 -10.76 8.24
N ARG A 127 -0.68 -11.32 7.20
CA ARG A 127 0.07 -12.05 6.16
C ARG A 127 0.89 -11.10 5.29
N GLY A 128 0.38 -9.91 4.98
CA GLY A 128 1.17 -8.86 4.34
C GLY A 128 2.39 -8.44 5.18
N LEU A 129 2.21 -8.35 6.49
CA LEU A 129 3.29 -8.05 7.43
C LEU A 129 4.37 -9.14 7.43
N GLY A 130 3.97 -10.41 7.49
CA GLY A 130 4.89 -11.55 7.36
C GLY A 130 5.55 -11.62 5.97
N PHE A 131 4.83 -11.27 4.90
CA PHE A 131 5.37 -11.16 3.54
C PHE A 131 6.51 -10.14 3.44
N SER A 132 6.48 -9.08 4.25
CA SER A 132 7.61 -8.14 4.32
C SER A 132 8.87 -8.75 4.97
N GLY A 133 8.83 -9.97 5.50
CA GLY A 133 9.94 -10.61 6.21
C GLY A 133 10.14 -10.07 7.63
N LEU A 134 9.08 -9.57 8.25
CA LEU A 134 9.10 -9.24 9.67
C LEU A 134 8.82 -10.47 10.53
N PHE A 135 9.35 -10.45 11.76
CA PHE A 135 9.18 -11.50 12.76
C PHE A 135 9.72 -12.88 12.36
N ASP A 136 10.78 -12.89 11.56
CA ASP A 136 11.42 -14.13 11.06
C ASP A 136 10.46 -15.06 10.32
N GLU A 137 9.34 -14.54 9.80
CA GLU A 137 8.43 -15.28 8.95
C GLU A 137 8.97 -15.39 7.52
N ASP A 138 8.76 -16.53 6.86
CA ASP A 138 9.11 -16.70 5.45
C ASP A 138 8.16 -15.84 4.56
N PRO A 139 8.70 -14.91 3.76
CA PRO A 139 7.90 -14.11 2.85
C PRO A 139 7.05 -14.91 1.88
N GLU A 140 7.63 -15.92 1.22
CA GLU A 140 6.92 -16.66 0.17
C GLU A 140 5.89 -17.61 0.77
N GLU A 141 6.15 -18.19 1.95
CA GLU A 141 5.11 -18.95 2.66
C GLU A 141 3.89 -18.07 3.03
N ASN A 142 4.14 -16.81 3.38
CA ASN A 142 3.07 -15.84 3.64
C ASN A 142 2.30 -15.45 2.38
N TRP A 143 2.99 -15.32 1.26
CA TRP A 143 2.38 -15.09 -0.05
C TRP A 143 1.49 -16.27 -0.45
N ASP A 144 2.00 -17.49 -0.38
CA ASP A 144 1.27 -18.69 -0.79
C ASP A 144 0.00 -18.89 0.05
N LYS A 145 0.09 -18.77 1.38
CA LYS A 145 -1.08 -18.81 2.28
C LYS A 145 -2.12 -17.76 1.93
N PHE A 146 -1.69 -16.57 1.55
CA PHE A 146 -2.58 -15.48 1.14
C PHE A 146 -3.26 -15.80 -0.19
N VAL A 147 -2.51 -16.28 -1.18
CA VAL A 147 -3.01 -16.66 -2.51
C VAL A 147 -4.01 -17.81 -2.42
N ASP A 148 -3.74 -18.84 -1.63
CA ASP A 148 -4.66 -19.96 -1.42
C ASP A 148 -6.00 -19.46 -0.89
N ARG A 149 -5.97 -18.63 0.15
CA ARG A 149 -7.19 -18.14 0.80
C ARG A 149 -8.01 -17.17 -0.06
N ILE A 150 -7.37 -16.38 -0.93
CA ILE A 150 -8.11 -15.45 -1.82
C ILE A 150 -8.69 -16.17 -3.04
N SER A 151 -8.14 -17.33 -3.38
CA SER A 151 -8.56 -18.16 -4.51
C SER A 151 -9.80 -19.02 -4.21
N GLU A 152 -10.06 -19.31 -2.93
CA GLU A 152 -11.33 -19.87 -2.43
C GLU A 152 -12.54 -18.93 -2.69
#